data_AF-A0A7K4RZD9-F1
#
_entry.id   AF-A0A7K4RZD9-F1
#
_cell.length_a   1.000
_cell.length_b   1.000
_cell.length_c   1.000
_cell.angle_alpha   90.00
_cell.angle_beta   90.00
_cell.angle_gamma   90.00
#
_symmetry.space_group_name_H-M   'P 1'
#
loop_
_entity.id
_entity.type
_entity.pdbx_description
1 polymer ?
#
loop_
_entity_poly.entity_id
_entity_poly.type
_entity_poly.pdbx_seq_one_letter_code
_entity_poly.pdbx_strand_id
1 'polypeptide(L)'
;GSGQLTFSGPDVVERTDCNRTVILPCYVNNLKENNIKVMFVTWKKQGKTIFSFDGAKQAFLRDETFPSANLTSQEDLPKGTASLTLSSAEAGVGNYSCEVTESNREGETRVELRHNSGPWFLLVESAIIIVLLLLVIIFCSTQFSLIALKYEIEPQKKTGIIVAGVILIVAAVVGTVLFAQDGYTAQNQAGLGLIVVPAMIAVPLQYFMFRIGDLHPAAFVLIFFQVLGYIIAVVGFALCVS
;
A
#
# COMPACT_ATOMS: atom_id res chain seq x y z
N GLY A 1 -25.94 -34.25 -28.79
CA GLY A 1 -26.15 -33.86 -27.39
C GLY A 1 -25.35 -32.61 -27.13
N SER A 2 -26.02 -31.51 -26.78
CA SER A 2 -25.35 -30.28 -26.33
C SER A 2 -24.80 -30.54 -24.92
N GLY A 3 -23.49 -30.44 -24.76
CA GLY A 3 -22.82 -30.63 -23.48
C GLY A 3 -22.23 -29.31 -23.02
N GLN A 4 -22.50 -28.91 -21.79
CA GLN A 4 -21.96 -27.68 -21.19
C GLN A 4 -20.43 -27.78 -21.03
N LEU A 5 -19.73 -26.65 -21.12
CA LEU A 5 -18.32 -26.57 -20.76
C LEU A 5 -18.15 -26.51 -19.23
N THR A 6 -17.14 -27.18 -18.70
CA THR A 6 -16.81 -27.18 -17.28
C THR A 6 -15.49 -26.46 -17.06
N PHE A 7 -15.39 -25.75 -15.93
CA PHE A 7 -14.26 -24.88 -15.62
C PHE A 7 -13.53 -25.35 -14.37
N SER A 8 -12.24 -25.05 -14.29
CA SER A 8 -11.43 -25.14 -13.08
C SER A 8 -10.73 -23.80 -12.82
N GLY A 9 -10.35 -23.58 -11.56
CA GLY A 9 -9.66 -22.37 -11.14
C GLY A 9 -10.11 -21.91 -9.76
N PRO A 10 -9.40 -20.93 -9.19
CA PRO A 10 -9.82 -20.31 -7.94
C PRO A 10 -11.01 -19.38 -8.17
N ASP A 11 -11.96 -19.39 -7.23
CA ASP A 11 -13.10 -18.47 -7.23
C ASP A 11 -12.69 -17.03 -6.84
N VAL A 12 -11.53 -16.87 -6.20
CA VAL A 12 -11.03 -15.59 -5.68
C VAL A 12 -9.58 -15.36 -6.11
N VAL A 13 -9.30 -14.15 -6.59
CA VAL A 13 -7.95 -13.67 -6.91
C VAL A 13 -7.66 -12.43 -6.08
N GLU A 14 -6.49 -12.38 -5.44
CA GLU A 14 -6.05 -11.22 -4.67
C GLU A 14 -5.02 -10.40 -5.46
N ARG A 15 -5.15 -9.07 -5.37
CA ARG A 15 -4.21 -8.11 -5.93
C ARG A 15 -3.68 -7.19 -4.82
N THR A 16 -2.38 -6.94 -4.84
CA THR A 16 -1.73 -5.92 -4.01
C THR A 16 -1.41 -4.66 -4.82
N ASP A 17 -1.07 -3.56 -4.15
CA ASP A 17 -0.66 -2.31 -4.82
C ASP A 17 0.65 -2.44 -5.60
N CYS A 18 1.47 -3.46 -5.31
CA CYS A 18 2.70 -3.76 -6.04
C CYS A 18 2.47 -4.46 -7.38
N ASN A 19 1.29 -5.07 -7.58
CA ASN A 19 0.98 -5.77 -8.82
C ASN A 19 0.77 -4.75 -9.94
N ARG A 20 1.62 -4.77 -10.97
CA ARG A 20 1.43 -3.92 -12.17
C ARG A 20 0.37 -4.47 -13.12
N THR A 21 0.23 -5.79 -13.14
CA THR A 21 -0.72 -6.54 -13.96
C THR A 21 -1.48 -7.54 -13.10
N VAL A 22 -2.70 -7.86 -13.54
CA VAL A 22 -3.61 -8.81 -12.91
C VAL A 22 -3.95 -9.88 -13.93
N ILE A 23 -3.92 -11.13 -13.50
CA ILE A 23 -4.35 -12.27 -14.32
C ILE A 23 -5.60 -12.83 -13.67
N LEU A 24 -6.70 -12.82 -14.42
CA LEU A 24 -7.94 -13.49 -14.05
C LEU A 24 -7.94 -14.89 -14.68
N PRO A 25 -7.83 -15.96 -13.88
CA PRO A 25 -7.72 -17.31 -14.39
C PRO A 25 -9.06 -17.79 -14.96
N CYS A 26 -9.00 -18.49 -16.08
CA CYS A 26 -10.15 -19.20 -16.63
C CYS A 26 -9.65 -20.44 -17.38
N TYR A 27 -9.94 -21.62 -16.83
CA TYR A 27 -9.47 -22.89 -17.39
C TYR A 27 -10.67 -23.78 -17.72
N VAL A 28 -10.77 -24.21 -18.98
CA VAL A 28 -11.82 -25.10 -19.49
C VAL A 28 -11.31 -26.54 -19.49
N ASN A 29 -12.03 -27.45 -18.84
CA ASN A 29 -11.55 -28.82 -18.59
C ASN A 29 -11.96 -29.83 -19.67
N ASN A 30 -13.05 -29.55 -20.42
CA ASN A 30 -13.71 -30.55 -21.25
C ASN A 30 -13.92 -30.08 -22.70
N LEU A 31 -12.91 -29.40 -23.27
CA LEU A 31 -12.85 -29.10 -24.71
C LEU A 31 -12.83 -30.39 -25.54
N LYS A 32 -13.40 -30.33 -26.75
CA LYS A 32 -13.48 -31.48 -27.67
C LYS A 32 -12.85 -31.20 -29.03
N GLU A 33 -13.05 -30.01 -29.57
CA GLU A 33 -12.55 -29.63 -30.89
C GLU A 33 -11.09 -29.18 -30.81
N ASN A 34 -10.69 -28.58 -29.69
CA ASN A 34 -9.33 -28.07 -29.46
C ASN A 34 -8.84 -27.20 -30.64
N ASN A 35 -9.75 -26.40 -31.20
CA ASN A 35 -9.50 -25.60 -32.39
C ASN A 35 -9.93 -24.16 -32.15
N ILE A 36 -8.96 -23.26 -32.15
CA ILE A 36 -9.20 -21.84 -31.89
C ILE A 36 -10.24 -21.21 -32.82
N LYS A 37 -10.36 -21.68 -34.07
CA LYS A 37 -11.28 -21.09 -35.06
C LYS A 37 -12.75 -21.26 -34.72
N VAL A 38 -13.09 -22.22 -33.86
CA VAL A 38 -14.45 -22.48 -33.40
C VAL A 38 -14.68 -22.03 -31.96
N MET A 39 -13.76 -21.23 -31.42
CA MET A 39 -13.83 -20.73 -30.04
C MET A 39 -14.18 -19.25 -29.99
N PHE A 40 -15.02 -18.91 -29.02
CA PHE A 40 -15.37 -17.53 -28.66
C PHE A 40 -15.15 -17.36 -27.17
N VAL A 41 -14.47 -16.28 -26.77
CA VAL A 41 -14.20 -15.97 -25.35
C VAL A 41 -14.74 -14.59 -25.06
N THR A 42 -15.49 -14.46 -23.96
CA THR A 42 -15.99 -13.18 -23.47
C THR A 42 -15.70 -13.03 -22.00
N TRP A 43 -15.12 -11.89 -21.63
CA TRP A 43 -14.95 -11.49 -20.24
C TRP A 43 -15.89 -10.34 -19.92
N LYS A 44 -16.61 -10.48 -18.81
CA LYS A 44 -17.56 -9.48 -18.32
C LYS A 44 -17.17 -9.03 -16.93
N LYS A 45 -17.39 -7.75 -16.64
CA LYS A 45 -17.34 -7.18 -15.30
C LYS A 45 -18.73 -6.66 -14.94
N GLN A 46 -19.31 -7.16 -13.86
CA GLN A 46 -20.68 -6.80 -13.45
C GLN A 46 -21.71 -6.94 -14.59
N GLY A 47 -21.55 -7.95 -15.45
CA GLY A 47 -22.42 -8.21 -16.60
C GLY A 47 -22.13 -7.40 -17.87
N LYS A 48 -21.27 -6.37 -17.82
CA LYS A 48 -20.83 -5.63 -19.02
C LYS A 48 -19.61 -6.32 -19.64
N THR A 49 -19.64 -6.59 -20.94
CA THR A 49 -18.47 -7.12 -21.67
C THR A 49 -17.34 -6.10 -21.66
N ILE A 50 -16.19 -6.52 -21.14
CA ILE A 50 -14.95 -5.70 -21.11
C ILE A 50 -13.95 -6.15 -22.17
N PHE A 51 -14.02 -7.42 -22.57
CA PHE A 51 -13.14 -8.03 -23.57
C PHE A 51 -13.86 -9.19 -24.26
N SER A 52 -13.68 -9.34 -25.56
CA SER A 52 -14.05 -10.57 -26.26
C SER A 52 -13.08 -10.93 -27.39
N PHE A 53 -12.97 -12.22 -27.67
CA PHE A 53 -12.15 -12.76 -28.75
C PHE A 53 -12.99 -13.68 -29.64
N ASP A 54 -13.02 -13.39 -30.93
CA ASP A 54 -13.64 -14.19 -31.98
C ASP A 54 -12.57 -14.97 -32.74
N GLY A 55 -12.49 -16.27 -32.45
CA GLY A 55 -11.51 -17.16 -33.05
C GLY A 55 -11.71 -17.40 -34.54
N ALA A 56 -12.94 -17.28 -35.07
CA ALA A 56 -13.20 -17.43 -36.50
C ALA A 56 -12.64 -16.23 -37.30
N LYS A 57 -12.77 -15.02 -36.74
CA LYS A 57 -12.27 -13.78 -37.35
C LYS A 57 -10.87 -13.40 -36.91
N GLN A 58 -10.31 -14.07 -35.90
CA GLN A 58 -9.08 -13.68 -35.22
C GLN A 58 -9.12 -12.22 -34.75
N ALA A 59 -10.30 -11.81 -34.25
CA ALA A 59 -10.59 -10.42 -33.91
C ALA A 59 -10.80 -10.25 -32.41
N PHE A 60 -10.33 -9.11 -31.89
CA PHE A 60 -10.48 -8.72 -30.50
C PHE A 60 -11.42 -7.53 -30.41
N LEU A 61 -12.28 -7.54 -29.40
CA LEU A 61 -13.06 -6.38 -28.99
C LEU A 61 -12.69 -6.04 -27.55
N ARG A 62 -12.33 -4.77 -27.33
CA ARG A 62 -11.93 -4.22 -26.04
C ARG A 62 -12.84 -3.05 -25.73
N ASP A 63 -13.33 -2.99 -24.50
CA ASP A 63 -14.01 -1.80 -24.01
C ASP A 63 -12.99 -0.66 -23.88
N GLU A 64 -13.42 0.58 -24.18
CA GLU A 64 -12.55 1.76 -24.12
C GLU A 64 -11.98 2.01 -22.72
N THR A 65 -12.66 1.56 -21.66
CA THR A 65 -12.17 1.67 -20.29
C THR A 65 -11.20 0.55 -19.89
N PHE A 66 -11.01 -0.47 -20.74
CA PHE A 66 -10.12 -1.61 -20.52
C PHE A 66 -9.16 -1.84 -21.71
N PRO A 67 -8.40 -0.82 -22.14
CA PRO A 67 -7.54 -0.91 -23.32
C PRO A 67 -6.41 -1.94 -23.18
N SER A 68 -5.98 -2.27 -21.96
CA SER A 68 -4.93 -3.26 -21.71
C SER A 68 -5.41 -4.72 -21.76
N ALA A 69 -6.74 -4.94 -21.82
CA ALA A 69 -7.31 -6.27 -21.73
C ALA A 69 -6.87 -7.17 -22.88
N ASN A 70 -6.28 -8.31 -22.53
CA ASN A 70 -5.88 -9.31 -23.52
C ASN A 70 -5.90 -10.72 -22.94
N LEU A 71 -6.00 -11.73 -23.81
CA LEU A 71 -5.77 -13.10 -23.40
C LEU A 71 -4.32 -13.26 -22.93
N THR A 72 -4.13 -14.02 -21.85
CA THR A 72 -2.78 -14.32 -21.35
C THR A 72 -1.95 -15.07 -22.40
N SER A 73 -2.59 -16.02 -23.10
CA SER A 73 -1.99 -16.77 -24.20
C SER A 73 -3.07 -17.21 -25.17
N GLN A 74 -2.96 -16.79 -26.42
CA GLN A 74 -3.87 -17.22 -27.48
C GLN A 74 -3.56 -18.66 -27.92
N GLU A 75 -2.30 -19.09 -27.84
CA GLU A 75 -1.84 -20.43 -28.22
C GLU A 75 -2.31 -21.52 -27.25
N ASP A 76 -2.58 -21.14 -26.00
CA ASP A 76 -3.10 -22.06 -24.98
C ASP A 76 -4.62 -22.11 -24.93
N LEU A 77 -5.32 -21.29 -25.71
CA LEU A 77 -6.78 -21.30 -25.78
C LEU A 77 -7.32 -22.66 -26.26
N PRO A 78 -6.77 -23.30 -27.32
CA PRO A 78 -7.08 -24.68 -27.69
C PRO A 78 -6.78 -25.72 -26.61
N LYS A 79 -5.96 -25.40 -25.62
CA LYS A 79 -5.62 -26.26 -24.47
C LYS A 79 -6.53 -26.01 -23.27
N GLY A 80 -7.48 -25.07 -23.38
CA GLY A 80 -8.43 -24.73 -22.32
C GLY A 80 -8.09 -23.46 -21.55
N THR A 81 -7.02 -22.74 -21.86
CA THR A 81 -6.64 -21.53 -21.12
C THR A 81 -7.25 -20.28 -21.74
N ALA A 82 -8.27 -19.72 -21.10
CA ALA A 82 -8.97 -18.50 -21.50
C ALA A 82 -8.75 -17.32 -20.53
N SER A 83 -7.66 -17.37 -19.76
CA SER A 83 -7.29 -16.37 -18.77
C SER A 83 -7.11 -14.97 -19.38
N LEU A 84 -7.54 -13.95 -18.64
CA LEU A 84 -7.45 -12.54 -19.02
C LEU A 84 -6.33 -11.85 -18.26
N THR A 85 -5.49 -11.11 -18.97
CA THR A 85 -4.51 -10.19 -18.39
C THR A 85 -5.02 -8.76 -18.49
N LEU A 86 -4.97 -8.02 -17.38
CA LEU A 86 -5.35 -6.62 -17.25
C LEU A 86 -4.22 -5.81 -16.61
N SER A 87 -4.12 -4.52 -16.93
CA SER A 87 -3.35 -3.57 -16.14
C SER A 87 -4.00 -3.39 -14.77
N SER A 88 -3.18 -3.22 -13.74
CA SER A 88 -3.70 -3.03 -12.39
C SER A 88 -4.50 -1.72 -12.21
N ALA A 89 -4.27 -0.73 -13.07
CA ALA A 89 -5.02 0.53 -13.06
C ALA A 89 -6.47 0.35 -13.55
N GLU A 90 -6.69 -0.59 -14.47
CA GLU A 90 -8.01 -0.89 -15.03
C GLU A 90 -8.75 -1.98 -14.22
N ALA A 91 -8.01 -2.88 -13.58
CA ALA A 91 -8.51 -4.00 -12.81
C ALA A 91 -9.12 -3.60 -11.45
N GLY A 92 -10.31 -2.99 -11.48
CA GLY A 92 -11.07 -2.68 -10.27
C GLY A 92 -11.64 -3.91 -9.55
N VAL A 93 -11.73 -3.84 -8.23
CA VAL A 93 -12.28 -4.90 -7.35
C VAL A 93 -13.72 -5.27 -7.75
N GLY A 94 -14.06 -6.56 -7.63
CA GLY A 94 -15.41 -7.07 -7.84
C GLY A 94 -15.47 -8.37 -8.65
N ASN A 95 -16.69 -8.72 -9.07
CA ASN A 95 -16.95 -9.97 -9.79
C ASN A 95 -16.72 -9.82 -11.29
N TYR A 96 -15.91 -10.73 -11.81
CA TYR A 96 -15.68 -10.95 -13.23
C TYR A 96 -16.27 -12.30 -13.63
N SER A 97 -16.76 -12.40 -14.86
CA SER A 97 -17.16 -13.67 -15.44
C SER A 97 -16.45 -13.95 -16.76
N CYS A 98 -16.03 -15.20 -16.92
CA CYS A 98 -15.41 -15.74 -18.12
C CYS A 98 -16.43 -16.66 -18.78
N GLU A 99 -16.83 -16.32 -19.99
CA GLU A 99 -17.72 -17.12 -20.82
C GLU A 99 -16.93 -17.64 -22.01
N VAL A 100 -16.96 -18.96 -22.20
CA VAL A 100 -16.29 -19.63 -23.31
C VAL A 100 -17.31 -20.41 -24.10
N THR A 101 -17.21 -20.32 -25.42
CA THR A 101 -18.00 -21.13 -26.36
C THR A 101 -17.04 -21.90 -27.27
N GLU A 102 -17.29 -23.19 -27.45
CA GLU A 102 -16.63 -24.07 -28.43
C GLU A 102 -17.72 -24.66 -29.33
N SER A 103 -17.83 -24.16 -30.56
CA SER A 103 -18.90 -24.54 -31.50
C SER A 103 -20.29 -24.32 -30.86
N ASN A 104 -21.04 -25.40 -30.58
CA ASN A 104 -22.37 -25.33 -29.96
C ASN A 104 -22.36 -25.54 -28.43
N ARG A 105 -21.18 -25.58 -27.80
CA ARG A 105 -21.01 -25.83 -26.36
C ARG A 105 -20.58 -24.55 -25.68
N GLU A 106 -21.27 -24.17 -24.62
CA GLU A 106 -21.00 -22.95 -23.88
C GLU A 106 -20.83 -23.24 -22.39
N GLY A 107 -20.22 -22.31 -21.69
CA GLY A 107 -20.24 -22.27 -20.24
C GLY A 107 -19.64 -20.98 -19.71
N GLU A 108 -19.93 -20.68 -18.44
CA GLU A 108 -19.49 -19.49 -17.75
C GLU A 108 -18.91 -19.88 -16.38
N THR A 109 -17.82 -19.22 -15.97
CA THR A 109 -17.31 -19.25 -14.59
C THR A 109 -17.13 -17.83 -14.06
N ARG A 110 -17.09 -17.68 -12.73
CA ARG A 110 -16.95 -16.40 -12.06
C ARG A 110 -15.69 -16.37 -11.22
N VAL A 111 -15.04 -15.21 -11.19
CA VAL A 111 -13.86 -14.95 -10.38
C VAL A 111 -14.05 -13.60 -9.69
N GLU A 112 -13.90 -13.59 -8.37
CA GLU A 112 -13.91 -12.38 -7.56
C GLU A 112 -12.49 -11.83 -7.44
N LEU A 113 -12.26 -10.60 -7.91
CA LEU A 113 -11.02 -9.89 -7.69
C LEU A 113 -11.11 -9.08 -6.40
N ARG A 114 -10.27 -9.42 -5.41
CA ARG A 114 -10.13 -8.69 -4.15
C ARG A 114 -8.84 -7.89 -4.12
N HIS A 115 -8.89 -6.76 -3.43
CA HIS A 115 -7.69 -6.00 -3.09
C HIS A 115 -7.23 -6.44 -1.70
N ASN A 116 -5.97 -6.85 -1.61
CA ASN A 116 -5.32 -7.19 -0.37
C ASN A 116 -4.22 -6.15 -0.12
N SER A 117 -4.51 -5.19 0.76
CA SER A 117 -3.52 -4.30 1.32
C SER A 117 -2.65 -5.09 2.28
N GLY A 118 -1.56 -5.68 1.78
CA GLY A 118 -0.55 -6.28 2.65
C GLY A 118 -0.06 -5.31 3.73
N PRO A 119 0.58 -5.80 4.80
CA PRO A 119 1.12 -4.93 5.83
C PRO A 119 2.19 -4.00 5.22
N TRP A 120 2.12 -2.71 5.55
CA TRP A 120 3.02 -1.69 5.00
C TRP A 120 4.47 -1.84 5.51
N PHE A 121 4.62 -2.33 6.73
CA PHE A 121 5.90 -2.70 7.34
C PHE A 121 5.80 -4.10 7.91
N LEU A 122 6.93 -4.80 7.99
CA LEU A 122 6.97 -6.03 8.80
C LEU A 122 6.73 -5.66 10.27
N LEU A 123 6.04 -6.54 11.02
CA LEU A 123 5.79 -6.36 12.46
C LEU A 123 7.04 -5.96 13.26
N VAL A 124 8.20 -6.52 12.87
CA VAL A 124 9.50 -6.23 13.47
C VAL A 124 9.94 -4.78 13.21
N GLU A 125 9.79 -4.30 11.98
CA GLU A 125 10.16 -2.92 11.60
C GLU A 125 9.28 -1.91 12.32
N SER A 126 7.96 -2.14 12.35
CA SER A 126 7.02 -1.31 13.11
C SER A 126 7.35 -1.26 14.60
N ALA A 127 7.69 -2.41 15.20
CA ALA A 127 8.08 -2.46 16.60
C ALA A 127 9.36 -1.67 16.88
N ILE A 128 10.36 -1.76 15.99
CA ILE A 128 11.61 -0.99 16.11
C ILE A 128 11.31 0.52 16.05
N ILE A 129 10.48 0.97 15.10
CA ILE A 129 10.11 2.39 14.98
C ILE A 129 9.44 2.89 16.26
N ILE A 130 8.48 2.13 16.80
CA ILE A 130 7.76 2.48 18.04
C ILE A 130 8.72 2.54 19.24
N VAL A 131 9.61 1.55 19.39
CA VAL A 131 10.58 1.53 20.48
C VAL A 131 11.54 2.71 20.39
N LEU A 132 12.06 3.02 19.19
CA LEU A 132 12.95 4.16 18.98
C LEU A 132 12.25 5.49 19.30
N LEU A 133 10.97 5.64 18.95
CA LEU A 133 10.16 6.80 19.33
C LEU A 133 10.05 6.97 20.84
N LEU A 134 9.74 5.89 21.56
CA LEU A 134 9.64 5.94 23.03
C LEU A 134 10.99 6.33 23.65
N LEU A 135 12.09 5.80 23.15
CA LEU A 135 13.44 6.17 23.60
C LEU A 135 13.73 7.66 23.35
N VAL A 136 13.37 8.19 22.18
CA VAL A 136 13.54 9.62 21.85
C VAL A 136 12.71 10.49 22.78
N ILE A 137 11.46 10.14 23.07
CA ILE A 137 10.59 10.91 23.98
C ILE A 137 11.16 10.93 25.40
N ILE A 138 11.65 9.79 25.90
CA ILE A 138 12.28 9.69 27.23
C ILE A 138 13.57 10.54 27.29
N PHE A 139 14.42 10.44 26.26
CA PHE A 139 15.66 11.21 26.18
C PHE A 139 15.39 12.72 26.10
N CYS A 140 14.40 13.11 25.29
CA CYS A 140 13.99 14.51 25.16
C CYS A 140 13.45 15.06 26.49
N SER A 141 12.59 14.31 27.17
CA SER A 141 12.01 14.68 28.46
C SER A 141 13.05 14.79 29.57
N THR A 142 14.05 13.92 29.59
CA THR A 142 15.17 13.99 30.54
C THR A 142 16.06 15.21 30.29
N GLN A 143 16.39 15.51 29.02
CA GLN A 143 17.12 16.73 28.67
C GLN A 143 16.37 17.99 29.12
N PHE A 144 15.07 18.08 28.84
CA PHE A 144 14.24 19.20 29.27
C PHE A 144 14.18 19.33 30.80
N SER A 145 14.02 18.22 31.52
CA SER A 145 13.96 18.22 32.99
C SER A 145 15.28 18.69 33.62
N LEU A 146 16.42 18.25 33.07
CA LEU A 146 17.74 18.69 33.55
C LEU A 146 17.98 20.18 33.32
N ILE A 147 17.59 20.70 32.14
CA ILE A 147 17.72 22.13 31.84
C ILE A 147 16.81 22.97 32.76
N ALA A 148 15.57 22.52 32.98
CA ALA A 148 14.61 23.19 33.87
C ALA A 148 15.03 23.18 35.35
N LEU A 149 15.78 22.16 35.79
CA LEU A 149 16.31 22.08 37.15
C LEU A 149 17.55 22.96 37.33
N LYS A 150 18.40 23.05 36.30
CA LYS A 150 19.70 23.75 36.37
C LYS A 150 19.60 25.25 36.14
N TYR A 151 18.63 25.71 35.35
CA TYR A 151 18.42 27.13 35.06
C TYR A 151 17.16 27.62 35.78
N GLU A 152 17.26 28.71 36.53
CA GLU A 152 16.10 29.43 37.05
C GLU A 152 15.39 30.14 35.89
N ILE A 153 14.59 29.38 35.16
CA ILE A 153 13.92 29.85 33.93
C ILE A 153 12.78 30.78 34.31
N GLU A 154 12.76 31.95 33.67
CA GLU A 154 11.68 32.94 33.72
C GLU A 154 10.30 32.26 33.47
N PRO A 155 9.28 32.51 34.31
CA PRO A 155 8.05 31.71 34.35
C PRO A 155 7.31 31.66 33.00
N GLN A 156 7.42 32.69 32.16
CA GLN A 156 6.80 32.71 30.83
C GLN A 156 7.47 31.75 29.84
N LYS A 157 8.80 31.63 29.87
CA LYS A 157 9.55 30.68 29.02
C LYS A 157 9.31 29.23 29.49
N LYS A 158 9.12 29.03 30.80
CA LYS A 158 8.78 27.73 31.40
C LYS A 158 7.43 27.19 30.91
N THR A 159 6.41 28.05 30.83
CA THR A 159 5.08 27.67 30.29
C THR A 159 5.16 27.25 28.81
N GLY A 160 5.91 27.98 27.98
CA GLY A 160 6.06 27.65 26.55
C GLY A 160 6.69 26.27 26.31
N ILE A 161 7.72 25.93 27.09
CA ILE A 161 8.40 24.62 27.01
C ILE A 161 7.46 23.48 27.43
N ILE A 162 6.69 23.67 28.51
CA ILE A 162 5.72 22.66 28.97
C ILE A 162 4.64 22.41 27.91
N VAL A 163 4.09 23.48 27.32
CA VAL A 163 3.08 23.38 26.25
C VAL A 163 3.63 22.63 25.04
N ALA A 164 4.85 22.96 24.59
CA ALA A 164 5.50 22.25 23.50
C ALA A 164 5.74 20.77 23.80
N GLY A 165 6.15 20.44 25.04
CA GLY A 165 6.33 19.07 25.50
C GLY A 165 5.03 18.26 25.51
N VAL A 166 3.92 18.86 25.96
CA VAL A 166 2.60 18.22 25.93
C VAL A 166 2.15 17.95 24.49
N ILE A 167 2.32 18.92 23.58
CA ILE A 167 1.98 18.75 22.15
C ILE A 167 2.77 17.58 21.54
N LEU A 168 4.07 17.48 21.85
CA LEU A 168 4.94 16.39 21.39
C LEU A 168 4.44 15.01 21.85
N ILE A 169 4.08 14.89 23.14
CA ILE A 169 3.57 13.62 23.70
C ILE A 169 2.24 13.26 23.05
N VAL A 170 1.31 14.21 22.93
CA VAL A 170 0.00 13.97 22.30
C VAL A 170 0.17 13.54 20.85
N ALA A 171 1.01 14.24 20.08
CA ALA A 171 1.27 13.89 18.69
C ALA A 171 1.92 12.50 18.55
N ALA A 172 2.84 12.13 19.44
CA ALA A 172 3.46 10.81 19.43
C ALA A 172 2.47 9.68 19.82
N VAL A 173 1.60 9.90 20.79
CA VAL A 173 0.58 8.93 21.19
C VAL A 173 -0.44 8.74 20.07
N VAL A 174 -0.95 9.83 19.49
CA VAL A 174 -1.88 9.75 18.36
C VAL A 174 -1.17 9.12 17.16
N GLY A 175 0.07 9.53 16.86
CA GLY A 175 0.87 8.99 15.77
C GLY A 175 1.10 7.48 15.88
N THR A 176 1.44 6.97 17.07
CA THR A 176 1.62 5.53 17.30
C THR A 176 0.32 4.74 17.19
N VAL A 177 -0.81 5.28 17.69
CA VAL A 177 -2.13 4.65 17.54
C VAL A 177 -2.56 4.58 16.07
N LEU A 178 -2.33 5.65 15.30
CA LEU A 178 -2.63 5.68 13.87
C LEU A 178 -1.68 4.80 13.06
N PHE A 179 -0.41 4.72 13.44
CA PHE A 179 0.59 3.87 12.79
C PHE A 179 0.39 2.38 13.07
N ALA A 180 -0.18 2.02 14.22
CA ALA A 180 -0.41 0.63 14.62
C ALA A 180 -1.56 -0.06 13.86
N GLN A 181 -2.31 0.66 13.02
CA GLN A 181 -3.32 0.04 12.17
C GLN A 181 -2.64 -0.63 10.98
N ASP A 182 -3.12 -1.80 10.55
CA ASP A 182 -2.53 -2.53 9.43
C ASP A 182 -2.98 -1.98 8.07
N GLY A 183 -2.08 -2.01 7.08
CA GLY A 183 -2.37 -1.70 5.67
C GLY A 183 -1.75 -0.40 5.13
N TYR A 184 -1.92 -0.13 3.84
CA TYR A 184 -1.50 1.11 3.21
C TYR A 184 -2.68 2.09 3.13
N THR A 185 -3.03 2.69 4.27
CA THR A 185 -4.15 3.63 4.37
C THR A 185 -3.66 5.07 4.62
N ALA A 186 -4.47 6.05 4.24
CA ALA A 186 -4.19 7.46 4.54
C ALA A 186 -4.01 7.71 6.06
N GLN A 187 -4.65 6.87 6.89
CA GLN A 187 -4.56 6.93 8.35
C GLN A 187 -3.15 6.54 8.85
N ASN A 188 -2.56 5.51 8.26
CA ASN A 188 -1.20 5.08 8.61
C ASN A 188 -0.17 6.10 8.15
N GLN A 189 -0.33 6.66 6.95
CA GLN A 189 0.51 7.74 6.45
C GLN A 189 0.45 8.97 7.37
N ALA A 190 -0.74 9.33 7.83
CA ALA A 190 -0.92 10.39 8.81
C ALA A 190 -0.26 10.07 10.15
N GLY A 191 -0.31 8.81 10.61
CA GLY A 191 0.38 8.34 11.81
C GLY A 191 1.90 8.49 11.72
N LEU A 192 2.49 8.05 10.60
CA LEU A 192 3.93 8.19 10.33
C LEU A 192 4.33 9.68 10.22
N GLY A 193 3.46 10.51 9.63
CA GLY A 193 3.65 11.97 9.60
C GLY A 193 3.60 12.60 11.00
N LEU A 194 2.64 12.21 11.83
CA LEU A 194 2.49 12.66 13.22
C LEU A 194 3.64 12.20 14.12
N ILE A 195 4.37 11.17 13.71
CA ILE A 195 5.60 10.71 14.36
C ILE A 195 6.79 11.58 13.97
N VAL A 196 6.93 11.91 12.68
CA VAL A 196 8.11 12.60 12.13
C VAL A 196 8.03 14.12 12.28
N VAL A 197 6.85 14.73 12.09
CA VAL A 197 6.65 16.18 12.12
C VAL A 197 6.96 16.81 13.48
N PRO A 198 6.58 16.24 14.63
CA PRO A 198 6.91 16.84 15.92
C PRO A 198 8.42 16.90 16.20
N ALA A 199 9.20 15.96 15.65
CA ALA A 199 10.66 16.04 15.71
C ALA A 199 11.17 17.34 15.06
N MET A 200 10.48 17.87 14.05
CA MET A 200 10.81 19.15 13.41
C MET A 200 10.67 20.36 14.31
N ILE A 201 9.75 20.31 15.29
CA ILE A 201 9.53 21.39 16.25
C ILE A 201 10.49 21.25 17.44
N ALA A 202 10.85 20.02 17.81
CA ALA A 202 11.73 19.75 18.96
C ALA A 202 13.18 20.20 18.73
N VAL A 203 13.75 19.99 17.53
CA VAL A 203 15.17 20.32 17.23
C VAL A 203 15.48 21.82 17.33
N PRO A 204 14.69 22.74 16.73
CA PRO A 204 14.90 24.18 16.86
C PRO A 204 14.72 24.68 18.29
N LEU A 205 13.78 24.09 19.04
CA LEU A 205 13.51 24.44 20.44
C LEU A 205 14.70 24.10 21.33
N GLN A 206 15.30 22.92 21.14
CA GLN A 206 16.51 22.52 21.84
C GLN A 206 17.71 23.38 21.46
N TYR A 207 17.88 23.71 20.18
CA TYR A 207 18.94 24.63 19.72
C TYR A 207 18.82 26.01 20.39
N PHE A 208 17.60 26.56 20.47
CA PHE A 208 17.37 27.85 21.11
C PHE A 208 17.66 27.83 22.62
N MET A 209 17.33 26.72 23.30
CA MET A 209 17.62 26.54 24.73
C MET A 209 19.11 26.38 25.01
N PHE A 210 19.83 25.60 24.19
CA PHE A 210 21.28 25.44 24.32
C PHE A 210 22.03 26.74 24.09
N ARG A 211 21.56 27.62 23.20
CA ARG A 211 22.17 28.93 22.98
C ARG A 211 22.09 29.89 24.19
N ILE A 212 21.14 29.68 25.10
CA ILE A 212 20.92 30.54 26.27
C ILE A 212 21.81 30.13 27.47
N GLY A 213 22.24 28.87 27.55
CA GLY A 213 23.17 28.39 28.57
C GLY A 213 24.60 28.29 28.03
N ASP A 214 25.61 28.72 28.78
CA ASP A 214 27.02 28.55 28.38
C ASP A 214 27.30 27.10 27.93
N LEU A 215 27.63 26.99 26.65
CA LEU A 215 27.48 25.78 25.86
C LEU A 215 28.66 24.82 26.08
N HIS A 216 28.42 23.65 26.65
CA HIS A 216 29.45 22.62 26.78
C HIS A 216 29.72 21.97 25.41
N PRO A 217 30.97 21.64 25.01
CA PRO A 217 31.28 21.08 23.67
C PRO A 217 30.48 19.82 23.32
N ALA A 218 30.09 19.03 24.32
CA ALA A 218 29.21 17.88 24.15
C ALA A 218 27.83 18.22 23.55
N ALA A 219 27.32 19.43 23.77
CA ALA A 219 26.04 19.88 23.21
C ALA A 219 26.09 20.03 21.69
N PHE A 220 27.22 20.48 21.11
CA PHE A 220 27.38 20.57 19.66
C PHE A 220 27.33 19.19 18.98
N VAL A 221 27.95 18.19 19.60
CA VAL A 221 27.93 16.80 19.09
C VAL A 221 26.50 16.25 19.11
N LEU A 222 25.75 16.49 20.18
CA LEU A 222 24.35 16.09 20.28
C LEU A 222 23.47 16.76 19.22
N ILE A 223 23.63 18.07 19.01
CA ILE A 223 22.90 18.81 17.97
C ILE A 223 23.21 18.24 16.58
N PHE A 224 24.48 17.92 16.29
CA PHE A 224 24.86 17.32 15.01
C PHE A 224 24.17 15.97 14.76
N PHE A 225 24.22 15.05 15.73
CA PHE A 225 23.56 13.75 15.62
C PHE A 225 22.05 13.88 15.45
N GLN A 226 21.45 14.89 16.10
CA GLN A 226 20.03 15.12 16.03
C GLN A 226 19.58 15.69 14.68
N VAL A 227 20.38 16.57 14.06
CA VAL A 227 20.16 17.04 12.68
C VAL A 227 20.32 15.89 11.70
N LEU A 228 21.31 15.01 11.90
CA LEU A 228 21.51 13.84 11.05
C LEU A 228 20.32 12.87 11.14
N GLY A 229 19.87 12.55 12.35
CA GLY A 229 18.70 11.72 12.58
C GLY A 229 17.43 12.31 11.96
N TYR A 230 17.29 13.63 12.00
CA TYR A 230 16.22 14.35 11.32
C TYR A 230 16.24 14.16 9.79
N ILE A 231 17.40 14.34 9.15
CA ILE A 231 17.51 14.15 7.68
C ILE A 231 17.12 12.72 7.31
N ILE A 232 17.60 11.73 8.07
CA ILE A 232 17.27 10.31 7.83
C ILE A 232 15.76 10.08 7.97
N ALA A 233 15.11 10.63 8.99
CA ALA A 233 13.67 10.46 9.21
C ALA A 233 12.82 11.11 8.10
N VAL A 234 13.18 12.31 7.64
CA VAL A 234 12.46 13.00 6.55
C VAL A 234 12.63 12.28 5.22
N VAL A 235 13.86 11.86 4.89
CA VAL A 235 14.12 11.10 3.66
C VAL A 235 13.40 9.75 3.73
N GLY A 236 13.46 9.05 4.87
CA GLY A 236 12.72 7.81 5.09
C GLY A 236 11.22 7.99 4.90
N PHE A 237 10.61 9.02 5.51
CA PHE A 237 9.20 9.34 5.32
C PHE A 237 8.85 9.59 3.85
N ALA A 238 9.64 10.41 3.16
CA ALA A 238 9.41 10.72 1.75
C ALA A 238 9.50 9.47 0.86
N LEU A 239 10.43 8.56 1.15
CA LEU A 239 10.56 7.29 0.43
C LEU A 239 9.41 6.31 0.75
N CYS A 240 8.84 6.36 1.94
CA CYS A 240 7.72 5.50 2.31
C CYS A 240 6.37 5.99 1.74
N VAL A 241 6.21 7.30 1.53
CA VAL A 241 4.96 7.91 1.04
C VAL A 241 4.94 8.08 -0.48
N SER A 242 6.10 8.04 -1.14
CA SER A 242 6.23 8.08 -2.60
C SER A 242 5.83 6.77 -3.28
#